data_AF-A0A946VKQ7-F1
#
_entry.id   AF-A0A946VKQ7-F1
#
_cell.length_a   1.000
_cell.length_b   1.000
_cell.length_c   1.000
_cell.angle_alpha   90.00
_cell.angle_beta   90.00
_cell.angle_gamma   90.00
#
_symmetry.space_group_name_H-M   'P 1'
#
loop_
_entity.id
_entity.type
_entity.pdbx_description
1 polymer ?
#
loop_
_entity_poly.entity_id
_entity_poly.type
_entity_poly.pdbx_seq_one_letter_code
_entity_poly.pdbx_strand_id
1 'polypeptide(L)'
;EQSTATPDELLIKTSWYEIDDVLFEARGTSWALVHCLKAVEVDFAEVLKKKNALVSLRQIIRELETTQQTIWSPVVLNGSGFGLFANHSLVMASYISRANAGIIDLRELLTRG
;
A
#
# COMPACT_ATOMS: atom_id res chain seq x y z
N GLU A 1 27.32 -22.55 21.01
CA GLU A 1 27.13 -23.53 19.93
C GLU A 1 25.64 -23.64 19.60
N GLN A 2 25.17 -22.98 18.53
CA GLN A 2 23.80 -23.10 18.04
C GLN A 2 23.77 -24.23 16.99
N SER A 3 23.07 -25.33 17.30
CA SER A 3 23.13 -26.59 16.55
C SER A 3 22.20 -26.70 15.33
N THR A 4 21.70 -25.58 14.82
CA THR A 4 20.88 -25.55 13.60
C THR A 4 21.23 -24.32 12.79
N ALA A 5 21.66 -24.52 11.54
CA ALA A 5 21.79 -23.44 10.57
C ALA A 5 20.40 -22.80 10.40
N THR A 6 20.25 -21.57 10.86
CA THR A 6 19.08 -20.75 10.53
C THR A 6 19.02 -20.70 9.00
N PRO A 7 17.89 -21.05 8.36
CA PRO A 7 17.77 -20.87 6.91
C PRO A 7 18.08 -19.40 6.62
N ASP A 8 18.98 -19.13 5.67
CA ASP A 8 19.16 -17.77 5.17
C ASP A 8 17.78 -17.23 4.83
N GLU A 9 17.38 -16.11 5.44
CA GLU A 9 16.26 -15.33 4.94
C GLU A 9 16.60 -14.98 3.49
N LEU A 10 16.04 -15.74 2.56
CA LEU A 10 16.09 -15.43 1.15
C LEU A 10 15.35 -14.10 0.99
N LEU A 11 16.09 -13.01 1.04
CA LEU A 11 15.64 -11.70 0.59
C LEU A 11 15.39 -11.81 -0.91
N ILE A 12 14.18 -12.25 -1.27
CA ILE A 12 13.71 -12.27 -2.65
C ILE A 12 13.52 -10.81 -3.06
N LYS A 13 14.56 -10.22 -3.65
CA LYS A 13 14.49 -8.91 -4.28
C LYS A 13 13.95 -9.08 -5.69
N THR A 14 13.05 -8.19 -6.10
CA THR A 14 12.61 -8.08 -7.50
C THR A 14 13.83 -7.96 -8.41
N SER A 15 13.85 -8.72 -9.50
CA SER A 15 14.91 -8.62 -10.51
C SER A 15 15.01 -7.17 -11.00
N TRP A 16 16.22 -6.67 -11.28
CA TRP A 16 16.41 -5.31 -11.77
C TRP A 16 15.58 -5.00 -13.02
N TYR A 17 15.37 -6.01 -13.88
CA TYR A 17 14.60 -5.91 -15.12
C TYR A 17 13.08 -5.95 -14.93
N GLU A 18 12.59 -6.14 -13.71
CA GLU A 18 11.15 -6.26 -13.40
C GLU A 18 10.69 -5.18 -12.41
N ILE A 19 11.60 -4.29 -11.95
CA ILE A 19 11.27 -3.30 -10.92
C ILE A 19 10.18 -2.35 -11.41
N ASP A 20 10.28 -1.90 -12.65
CA ASP A 20 9.28 -1.03 -13.26
C ASP A 20 7.96 -1.78 -13.48
N ASP A 21 8.00 -2.96 -14.09
CA ASP A 21 6.82 -3.80 -14.33
C ASP A 21 6.03 -4.03 -13.03
N VAL A 22 6.70 -4.50 -11.98
CA VAL A 22 6.07 -4.77 -10.68
C VAL A 22 5.58 -3.47 -10.02
N LEU A 23 6.32 -2.37 -10.13
CA LEU A 23 5.88 -1.08 -9.58
C LEU A 23 4.61 -0.59 -10.28
N PHE A 24 4.56 -0.65 -11.61
CA PHE A 24 3.41 -0.18 -12.39
C PHE A 24 2.20 -1.13 -12.26
N GLU A 25 2.42 -2.43 -12.10
CA GLU A 25 1.36 -3.39 -11.75
C GLU A 25 0.74 -3.05 -10.39
N ALA A 26 1.58 -2.85 -9.36
CA ALA A 26 1.13 -2.45 -8.04
C ALA A 26 0.38 -1.10 -8.08
N ARG A 27 0.84 -0.17 -8.93
CA ARG A 27 0.21 1.14 -9.13
C ARG A 27 -1.14 1.01 -9.81
N GLY A 28 -1.27 0.19 -10.85
CA GLY A 28 -2.55 -0.08 -11.52
C GLY A 28 -3.55 -0.74 -10.57
N THR A 29 -3.09 -1.71 -9.78
CA THR A 29 -3.92 -2.37 -8.75
C THR A 29 -4.39 -1.37 -7.69
N SER A 30 -3.49 -0.52 -7.19
CA SER A 30 -3.82 0.52 -6.21
C SER A 30 -4.83 1.52 -6.78
N TRP A 31 -4.71 1.89 -8.06
CA TRP A 31 -5.67 2.76 -8.74
C TRP A 31 -7.07 2.13 -8.78
N ALA A 32 -7.17 0.85 -9.11
CA ALA A 32 -8.45 0.15 -9.11
C ALA A 32 -9.07 0.12 -7.70
N LEU A 33 -8.26 -0.15 -6.67
CA LEU A 33 -8.70 -0.15 -5.28
C LEU A 33 -9.22 1.22 -4.82
N VAL A 34 -8.58 2.33 -5.22
CA VAL A 34 -9.08 3.68 -4.93
C VAL A 34 -10.51 3.85 -5.41
N HIS A 35 -10.81 3.43 -6.65
CA HIS A 35 -12.16 3.55 -7.20
C HIS A 35 -13.16 2.64 -6.50
N CYS A 36 -12.77 1.41 -6.19
CA CYS A 36 -13.62 0.51 -5.39
C CYS A 36 -13.97 1.12 -4.03
N LEU A 37 -13.00 1.71 -3.32
CA LEU A 37 -13.24 2.32 -2.02
C LEU A 37 -14.08 3.61 -2.11
N LYS A 38 -13.92 4.39 -3.18
CA LYS A 38 -14.80 5.54 -3.46
C LYS A 38 -16.23 5.10 -3.74
N ALA A 39 -16.43 4.00 -4.45
CA ALA A 39 -17.77 3.41 -4.62
C ALA A 39 -18.35 2.95 -3.28
N VAL A 40 -17.55 2.28 -2.43
CA VAL A 40 -17.96 1.90 -1.06
C VAL A 40 -18.35 3.12 -0.22
N GLU A 41 -17.63 4.25 -0.34
CA GLU A 41 -17.98 5.49 0.36
C GLU A 41 -19.39 5.97 0.01
N VAL A 42 -19.78 5.86 -1.26
CA VAL A 42 -21.10 6.27 -1.76
C VAL A 42 -22.17 5.26 -1.37
N ASP A 43 -21.97 3.98 -1.72
CA ASP A 43 -22.96 2.92 -1.56
C ASP A 43 -23.29 2.65 -0.08
N PHE A 44 -22.31 2.83 0.81
CA PHE A 44 -22.45 2.57 2.24
C PHE A 44 -22.39 3.84 3.10
N ALA A 45 -22.60 5.03 2.52
CA ALA A 45 -22.46 6.32 3.20
C ALA A 45 -23.18 6.38 4.56
N GLU A 46 -24.42 5.91 4.62
CA GLU A 46 -25.23 5.93 5.86
C GLU A 46 -24.71 4.95 6.93
N VAL A 47 -24.24 3.76 6.52
CA VAL A 47 -23.63 2.79 7.45
C VAL A 47 -22.31 3.34 7.98
N LEU A 48 -21.47 3.90 7.11
CA LEU A 48 -20.19 4.50 7.47
C LEU A 48 -20.36 5.68 8.43
N LYS A 49 -21.38 6.53 8.22
CA LYS A 49 -21.74 7.59 9.17
C LYS A 49 -22.20 7.03 10.50
N LYS A 50 -23.14 6.07 10.49
CA LYS A 50 -23.68 5.46 11.71
C LYS A 50 -22.59 4.80 12.57
N LYS A 51 -21.58 4.22 11.93
CA LYS A 51 -20.44 3.55 12.58
C LYS A 51 -19.27 4.49 12.88
N ASN A 52 -19.33 5.77 12.51
CA ASN A 52 -18.21 6.72 12.60
C ASN A 52 -16.95 6.24 11.84
N ALA A 53 -17.13 5.57 10.70
CA ALA A 53 -16.08 4.98 9.88
C ALA A 53 -15.68 5.82 8.65
N LEU A 54 -16.46 6.86 8.32
CA LEU A 54 -16.26 7.67 7.11
C LEU A 54 -14.85 8.30 7.04
N VAL A 55 -14.35 8.81 8.16
CA VAL A 55 -13.01 9.41 8.25
C VAL A 55 -11.92 8.36 7.99
N SER A 56 -12.05 7.18 8.59
CA SER A 56 -11.11 6.08 8.41
C SER A 56 -11.07 5.61 6.95
N LEU A 57 -12.23 5.44 6.31
CA LEU A 57 -12.29 5.07 4.88
C LEU A 57 -11.57 6.09 4.00
N ARG A 58 -11.81 7.39 4.23
CA ARG A 58 -11.14 8.46 3.47
C ARG A 58 -9.64 8.49 3.68
N GLN A 59 -9.17 8.16 4.87
CA GLN A 59 -7.73 8.05 5.14
C GLN A 59 -7.10 6.91 4.32
N ILE A 60 -7.76 5.74 4.25
CA ILE A 60 -7.30 4.62 3.41
C ILE A 60 -7.23 5.04 1.94
N ILE A 61 -8.29 5.69 1.44
CA ILE A 61 -8.33 6.20 0.05
C ILE A 61 -7.14 7.13 -0.21
N ARG A 62 -6.87 8.07 0.70
CA ARG A 62 -5.77 9.04 0.56
C ARG A 62 -4.38 8.38 0.54
N GLU A 63 -4.16 7.36 1.35
CA GLU A 63 -2.90 6.60 1.34
C GLU A 63 -2.70 5.89 0.00
N LEU A 64 -3.74 5.25 -0.53
CA LEU A 64 -3.68 4.61 -1.86
C LEU A 64 -3.54 5.63 -2.99
N GLU A 65 -4.21 6.78 -2.94
CA GLU A 65 -4.05 7.86 -3.93
C GLU A 65 -2.61 8.37 -3.97
N THR A 66 -1.89 8.32 -2.85
CA THR A 66 -0.49 8.74 -2.83
C THR A 66 0.42 7.83 -3.67
N THR A 67 0.04 6.58 -3.92
CA THR A 67 0.75 5.69 -4.84
C THR A 67 0.74 6.18 -6.30
N GLN A 68 -0.20 7.07 -6.64
CA GLN A 68 -0.40 7.65 -7.98
C GLN A 68 0.37 8.96 -8.18
N GLN A 69 1.14 9.42 -7.18
CA GLN A 69 1.97 10.62 -7.34
C GLN A 69 2.97 10.47 -8.50
N THR A 70 3.22 11.60 -9.15
CA THR A 70 4.15 11.70 -10.27
C THR A 70 5.53 11.21 -9.86
N ILE A 71 6.07 10.26 -10.64
CA ILE A 71 7.47 9.85 -10.55
C ILE A 71 8.24 10.80 -11.48
N TRP A 72 9.08 11.64 -10.88
CA TRP A 72 9.92 12.59 -11.63
C TRP A 72 11.22 11.97 -12.16
N SER A 73 11.59 10.80 -11.64
CA SER A 73 12.74 10.06 -12.12
C SER A 73 12.46 9.48 -13.51
N PRO A 74 13.40 9.55 -14.46
CA PRO A 74 13.26 8.91 -15.76
C PRO A 74 13.33 7.37 -15.69
N VAL A 75 13.80 6.81 -14.56
CA VAL A 75 13.93 5.37 -14.33
C VAL A 75 13.39 5.01 -12.95
N VAL A 76 12.71 3.86 -12.84
CA VAL A 76 12.29 3.35 -11.54
C VAL A 76 13.50 2.81 -10.78
N LEU A 77 13.72 3.35 -9.59
CA LEU A 77 14.82 2.97 -8.70
C LEU A 77 14.31 2.22 -7.47
N ASN A 78 15.02 1.16 -7.10
CA ASN A 78 14.83 0.38 -5.87
C ASN A 78 16.13 0.39 -5.05
N GLY A 79 16.52 1.59 -4.58
CA GLY A 79 17.72 1.81 -3.76
C GLY A 79 17.61 1.26 -2.33
N SER A 80 18.48 1.68 -1.41
CA SER A 80 18.29 1.38 0.02
C SER A 80 17.43 2.45 0.70
N GLY A 81 16.77 2.11 1.81
CA GLY A 81 15.88 3.06 2.52
C GLY A 81 16.58 4.30 3.10
N PHE A 82 17.91 4.24 3.31
CA PHE A 82 18.73 5.35 3.83
C PHE A 82 19.83 5.77 2.84
N GLY A 83 19.71 5.39 1.56
CA GLY A 83 20.71 5.66 0.52
C GLY A 83 20.53 7.01 -0.17
N LEU A 84 21.49 7.36 -1.03
CA LEU A 84 21.44 8.58 -1.86
C LEU A 84 20.38 8.51 -2.98
N PHE A 85 19.98 7.30 -3.38
CA PHE A 85 19.03 7.06 -4.45
C PHE A 85 17.63 6.79 -3.91
N ALA A 86 16.61 7.15 -4.69
CA ALA A 86 15.23 6.86 -4.34
C ALA A 86 14.99 5.34 -4.25
N ASN A 87 14.11 4.95 -3.34
CA ASN A 87 13.50 3.63 -3.34
C ASN A 87 11.99 3.78 -3.54
N HIS A 88 11.56 3.79 -4.80
CA HIS A 88 10.15 3.97 -5.16
C HIS A 88 9.29 2.82 -4.64
N SER A 89 9.80 1.59 -4.73
CA SER A 89 9.10 0.39 -4.27
C SER A 89 8.85 0.44 -2.76
N LEU A 90 9.85 0.80 -1.95
CA LEU A 90 9.72 0.93 -0.50
C LEU A 90 8.76 2.06 -0.10
N VAL A 91 8.90 3.22 -0.75
CA VAL A 91 8.00 4.36 -0.49
C VAL A 91 6.56 3.97 -0.79
N MET A 92 6.31 3.38 -1.96
CA MET A 92 4.99 2.91 -2.37
C MET A 92 4.46 1.80 -1.45
N ALA A 93 5.29 0.81 -1.11
CA ALA A 93 4.94 -0.25 -0.17
C ALA A 93 4.52 0.32 1.20
N SER A 94 5.15 1.41 1.66
CA SER A 94 4.75 2.07 2.91
C SER A 94 3.33 2.63 2.86
N TYR A 95 2.92 3.23 1.73
CA TYR A 95 1.56 3.74 1.51
C TYR A 95 0.55 2.59 1.46
N ILE A 96 0.87 1.52 0.72
CA ILE A 96 0.01 0.33 0.65
C ILE A 96 -0.12 -0.33 2.03
N SER A 97 0.96 -0.43 2.80
CA SER A 97 0.94 -1.01 4.14
C SER A 97 0.06 -0.21 5.10
N ARG A 98 0.10 1.13 5.05
CA ARG A 98 -0.78 1.99 5.86
C ARG A 98 -2.24 1.85 5.43
N ALA A 99 -2.51 1.78 4.13
CA ALA A 99 -3.86 1.53 3.65
C ALA A 99 -4.38 0.16 4.11
N ASN A 100 -3.55 -0.89 4.03
CA ASN A 100 -3.91 -2.24 4.48
C ASN A 100 -4.23 -2.29 5.98
N ALA A 101 -3.40 -1.66 6.83
CA ALA A 101 -3.68 -1.53 8.26
C ALA A 101 -5.02 -0.81 8.49
N GLY A 102 -5.25 0.30 7.79
CA GLY A 102 -6.53 1.03 7.88
C GLY A 102 -7.74 0.19 7.46
N ILE A 103 -7.60 -0.68 6.44
CA ILE A 103 -8.68 -1.61 6.02
C ILE A 103 -8.99 -2.62 7.12
N ILE A 104 -7.97 -3.16 7.79
CA ILE A 104 -8.14 -4.09 8.90
C ILE A 104 -8.90 -3.42 10.05
N ASP A 105 -8.48 -2.21 10.43
CA ASP A 105 -9.12 -1.42 11.49
C ASP A 105 -10.57 -1.05 11.12
N LEU A 106 -10.80 -0.64 9.86
CA LEU A 106 -12.14 -0.34 9.35
C LEU A 106 -13.04 -1.58 9.44
N ARG A 107 -12.55 -2.77 9.04
CA ARG A 107 -13.30 -4.02 9.13
C ARG A 107 -13.66 -4.36 10.57
N GLU A 108 -12.73 -4.20 11.50
CA GLU A 108 -12.95 -4.42 12.94
C GLU A 108 -14.03 -3.47 13.49
N LEU A 109 -13.94 -2.19 13.15
CA LEU A 109 -14.93 -1.17 13.54
C LEU A 109 -16.32 -1.49 12.98
N LEU A 110 -16.42 -1.91 11.71
CA LEU A 110 -17.70 -2.26 11.09
C LEU A 110 -18.32 -3.54 11.66
N THR A 111 -17.50 -4.49 12.13
CA THR A 111 -17.96 -5.76 12.71
C THR A 111 -18.40 -5.62 14.17
N ARG A 112 -17.79 -4.71 14.94
CA ARG A 112 -18.00 -4.59 16.40
C ARG A 112 -19.10 -3.64 16.85
N GLY A 113 -19.73 -2.88 15.95
CA GLY A 113 -20.89 -2.03 16.26
C GLY A 113 -22.16 -2.51 15.62
#